data_AF-A0A7S1GNS4-F1
#
_entry.id   AF-A0A7S1GNS4-F1
#
_cell.length_a   1.000
_cell.length_b   1.000
_cell.length_c   1.000
_cell.angle_alpha   90.00
_cell.angle_beta   90.00
_cell.angle_gamma   90.00
#
_symmetry.space_group_name_H-M   'P 1'
#
loop_
_entity.id
_entity.type
_entity.pdbx_description
1 polymer ?
#
loop_
_entity_poly.entity_id
_entity_poly.type
_entity_poly.pdbx_seq_one_letter_code
_entity_poly.pdbx_strand_id
1 'polypeptide(L)'
;SLGHLIGKELAQLAGVPSELLESRLGLAFVNRLAKPVYDTLKLSVLNRNRQRTYLEEVMLPEWTSLQQEGHAVDVNHRTEFNLEDEAPAYFTHYTLFLTVRLMDLYVALAVELKLFVGFHDISVAFWYRDFLLSSLLNTLSAMRKAKAAAKLREQETAVPKGRGKKKGSRNGHHPKKLPSEEDILDDIGFMLVGLKRSLCRGSVRFVAALTQAKMVSVPSFEFTSHSQRFLKRFGAFGNIAQPPPLTYADFQQGSDFSNVVQADLLAATGECFKSAKTMVDSLSAQLKLVDKSFAAVSEDDVRNYAKICVGNSVFLMKLSQQVSGDGKASGKATMEFDANQQFFTVKIN
;
A
#
# COMPACT_ATOMS: atom_id res chain seq x y z
N SER A 1 11.31 -27.04 -3.78
CA SER A 1 9.99 -27.02 -3.09
C SER A 1 9.50 -25.58 -3.01
N LEU A 2 8.21 -25.34 -2.73
CA LEU A 2 7.68 -23.98 -2.58
C LEU A 2 8.35 -23.21 -1.43
N GLY A 3 8.71 -23.89 -0.34
CA GLY A 3 9.49 -23.30 0.76
C GLY A 3 10.83 -22.70 0.32
N HIS A 4 11.55 -23.36 -0.60
CA HIS A 4 12.80 -22.81 -1.14
C HIS A 4 12.60 -21.49 -1.90
N LEU A 5 11.50 -21.40 -2.67
CA LEU A 5 11.16 -20.16 -3.39
C LEU A 5 10.79 -19.05 -2.41
N ILE A 6 10.01 -19.35 -1.37
CA ILE A 6 9.64 -18.41 -0.31
C ILE A 6 10.89 -17.92 0.44
N GLY A 7 11.81 -18.81 0.79
CA GLY A 7 13.08 -18.44 1.44
C GLY A 7 13.91 -17.47 0.58
N LYS A 8 13.99 -17.73 -0.73
CA LYS A 8 14.66 -16.80 -1.67
C LYS A 8 13.96 -15.45 -1.74
N GLU A 9 12.64 -15.45 -1.83
CA GLU A 9 11.84 -14.21 -1.85
C GLU A 9 12.04 -13.39 -0.57
N LEU A 10 12.05 -14.04 0.59
CA LEU A 10 12.34 -13.40 1.88
C LEU A 10 13.72 -12.77 1.92
N ALA A 11 14.76 -13.50 1.50
CA ALA A 11 16.12 -12.97 1.40
C ALA A 11 16.16 -11.76 0.45
N GLN A 12 15.50 -11.86 -0.72
CA GLN A 12 15.46 -10.80 -1.72
C GLN A 12 14.70 -9.55 -1.25
N LEU A 13 13.50 -9.70 -0.69
CA LEU A 13 12.61 -8.59 -0.33
C LEU A 13 12.96 -7.94 1.00
N ALA A 14 13.34 -8.75 2.00
CA ALA A 14 13.52 -8.30 3.38
C ALA A 14 14.96 -8.40 3.88
N GLY A 15 15.88 -8.98 3.08
CA GLY A 15 17.26 -9.20 3.51
C GLY A 15 17.39 -10.20 4.65
N VAL A 16 16.50 -11.21 4.70
CA VAL A 16 16.55 -12.24 5.73
C VAL A 16 17.88 -13.01 5.63
N PRO A 17 18.69 -13.08 6.71
CA PRO A 17 19.97 -13.78 6.69
C PRO A 17 19.79 -15.29 6.46
N SER A 18 20.73 -15.91 5.77
CA SER A 18 20.74 -17.36 5.52
C SER A 18 20.74 -18.14 6.83
N GLU A 19 21.43 -17.66 7.86
CA GLU A 19 21.50 -18.27 9.18
C GLU A 19 20.11 -18.37 9.83
N LEU A 20 19.28 -17.35 9.65
CA LEU A 20 17.90 -17.35 10.14
C LEU A 20 17.02 -18.30 9.31
N LEU A 21 17.17 -18.30 7.98
CA LEU A 21 16.41 -19.20 7.10
C LEU A 21 16.76 -20.68 7.32
N GLU A 22 18.01 -20.98 7.66
CA GLU A 22 18.52 -22.33 7.94
C GLU A 22 18.29 -22.78 9.39
N SER A 23 17.96 -21.85 10.29
CA SER A 23 17.60 -22.17 11.68
C SER A 23 16.38 -23.11 11.73
N ARG A 24 16.28 -23.90 12.81
CA ARG A 24 15.16 -24.83 13.01
C ARG A 24 13.80 -24.12 12.94
N LEU A 25 13.68 -22.96 13.58
CA LEU A 25 12.44 -22.18 13.61
C LEU A 25 12.16 -21.49 12.27
N GLY A 26 13.19 -20.92 11.62
CA GLY A 26 13.06 -20.31 10.31
C GLY A 26 12.62 -21.31 9.24
N LEU A 27 13.24 -22.49 9.18
CA LEU A 27 12.87 -23.55 8.24
C LEU A 27 11.44 -24.05 8.48
N ALA A 28 11.05 -24.26 9.75
CA ALA A 28 9.70 -24.65 10.10
C ALA A 28 8.67 -23.60 9.64
N PHE A 29 8.97 -22.31 9.86
CA PHE A 29 8.10 -21.21 9.48
C PHE A 29 8.00 -21.03 7.95
N VAL A 30 9.11 -21.13 7.22
CA VAL A 30 9.11 -21.09 5.76
C VAL A 30 8.29 -22.24 5.15
N ASN A 31 8.37 -23.44 5.74
CA ASN A 31 7.52 -24.56 5.33
C ASN A 31 6.04 -24.30 5.64
N ARG A 32 5.75 -23.72 6.81
CA ARG A 32 4.41 -23.30 7.24
C ARG A 32 3.78 -22.26 6.31
N LEU A 33 4.59 -21.37 5.71
CA LEU A 33 4.16 -20.38 4.73
C LEU A 33 3.77 -20.99 3.37
N ALA A 34 4.18 -22.21 3.05
CA ALA A 34 3.94 -22.81 1.74
C ALA A 34 2.45 -22.84 1.36
N LYS A 35 1.57 -23.28 2.27
CA LYS A 35 0.13 -23.35 1.98
C LYS A 35 -0.52 -21.95 1.89
N PRO A 36 -0.29 -21.02 2.84
CA PRO A 36 -0.82 -19.66 2.73
C PRO A 36 -0.34 -18.90 1.48
N VAL A 37 0.93 -19.05 1.10
CA VAL A 37 1.47 -18.46 -0.14
C VAL A 37 0.86 -19.13 -1.38
N TYR A 38 0.67 -20.45 -1.37
CA TYR A 38 -0.09 -21.09 -2.45
C TYR A 38 -1.53 -20.55 -2.54
N ASP A 39 -2.17 -20.29 -1.40
CA ASP A 39 -3.53 -19.75 -1.36
C ASP A 39 -3.62 -18.29 -1.84
N THR A 40 -2.57 -17.46 -1.67
CA THR A 40 -2.53 -16.12 -2.27
C THR A 40 -2.44 -16.21 -3.80
N LEU A 41 -1.71 -17.19 -4.34
CA LEU A 41 -1.70 -17.44 -5.79
C LEU A 41 -3.05 -17.95 -6.28
N LYS A 42 -3.68 -18.87 -5.54
CA LYS A 42 -5.03 -19.38 -5.83
C LYS A 42 -6.07 -18.27 -5.80
N LEU A 43 -5.97 -17.31 -4.88
CA LEU A 43 -6.87 -16.16 -4.82
C LEU A 43 -6.89 -15.39 -6.15
N SER A 44 -5.74 -15.21 -6.79
CA SER A 44 -5.60 -14.46 -8.06
C SER A 44 -6.37 -15.06 -9.24
N VAL A 45 -6.72 -16.35 -9.20
CA VAL A 45 -7.47 -17.02 -10.27
C VAL A 45 -8.98 -17.13 -10.00
N LEU A 46 -9.43 -16.70 -8.83
CA LEU A 46 -10.87 -16.64 -8.51
C LEU A 46 -11.53 -15.42 -9.16
N ASN A 47 -12.83 -15.50 -9.43
CA ASN A 47 -13.60 -14.30 -9.81
C ASN A 47 -13.71 -13.33 -8.61
N ARG A 48 -13.96 -12.05 -8.90
CA ARG A 48 -13.95 -10.95 -7.91
C ARG A 48 -14.83 -11.19 -6.67
N ASN A 49 -16.04 -11.72 -6.87
CA ASN A 49 -16.94 -12.05 -5.74
C ASN A 49 -16.34 -13.13 -4.84
N ARG A 50 -15.85 -14.22 -5.44
CA ARG A 50 -15.19 -15.32 -4.70
C ARG A 50 -13.88 -14.87 -4.06
N GLN A 51 -13.14 -13.96 -4.69
CA GLN A 51 -11.93 -13.38 -4.09
C GLN A 51 -12.27 -12.70 -2.76
N ARG A 52 -13.30 -11.85 -2.75
CA ARG A 52 -13.71 -11.12 -1.56
C ARG A 52 -14.15 -12.05 -0.43
N THR A 53 -15.00 -13.05 -0.73
CA THR A 53 -15.42 -14.04 0.27
C THR A 53 -14.25 -14.89 0.78
N TYR A 54 -13.34 -15.33 -0.10
CA TYR A 54 -12.18 -16.12 0.30
C TYR A 54 -11.20 -15.32 1.17
N LEU A 55 -11.05 -14.01 0.90
CA LEU A 55 -10.27 -13.12 1.74
C LEU A 55 -10.81 -13.07 3.17
N GLU A 56 -12.11 -12.84 3.31
CA GLU A 56 -12.81 -12.70 4.59
C GLU A 56 -12.78 -14.00 5.41
N GLU A 57 -13.17 -15.11 4.79
CA GLU A 57 -13.40 -16.37 5.51
C GLU A 57 -12.13 -17.21 5.72
N VAL A 58 -11.12 -17.06 4.85
CA VAL A 58 -9.95 -17.95 4.85
C VAL A 58 -8.66 -17.17 5.03
N MET A 59 -8.40 -16.17 4.20
CA MET A 59 -7.08 -15.55 4.16
C MET A 59 -6.83 -14.67 5.40
N LEU A 60 -7.70 -13.74 5.74
CA LEU A 60 -7.45 -12.81 6.84
C LEU A 60 -7.27 -13.51 8.20
N PRO A 61 -8.07 -14.55 8.57
CA PRO A 61 -7.81 -15.34 9.77
C PRO A 61 -6.46 -16.06 9.74
N GLU A 62 -6.13 -16.72 8.63
CA GLU A 62 -4.89 -17.47 8.47
C GLU A 62 -3.65 -16.57 8.59
N TRP A 63 -3.68 -15.40 7.94
CA TRP A 63 -2.59 -14.43 7.99
C TRP A 63 -2.48 -13.74 9.36
N THR A 64 -3.57 -13.67 10.13
CA THR A 64 -3.52 -13.22 11.53
C THR A 64 -2.71 -14.19 12.39
N SER A 65 -2.93 -15.49 12.27
CA SER A 65 -2.14 -16.52 12.97
C SER A 65 -0.67 -16.46 12.54
N LEU A 66 -0.41 -16.32 11.24
CA LEU A 66 0.96 -16.21 10.72
C LEU A 66 1.73 -15.00 11.26
N GLN A 67 1.07 -13.86 11.51
CA GLN A 67 1.74 -12.71 12.13
C GLN A 67 2.24 -13.03 13.55
N GLN A 68 1.45 -13.75 14.34
CA GLN A 68 1.84 -14.16 15.70
C GLN A 68 2.99 -15.16 15.65
N GLU A 69 2.91 -16.14 14.76
CA GLU A 69 3.96 -17.13 14.53
C GLU A 69 5.26 -16.47 14.05
N GLY A 70 5.19 -15.56 13.07
CA GLY A 70 6.34 -14.84 12.54
C GLY A 70 7.01 -13.95 13.60
N HIS A 71 6.21 -13.28 14.43
CA HIS A 71 6.71 -12.53 15.58
C HIS A 71 7.47 -13.43 16.56
N ALA A 72 6.92 -14.60 16.89
CA ALA A 72 7.58 -15.55 17.77
C ALA A 72 8.93 -16.01 17.21
N VAL A 73 9.05 -16.23 15.89
CA VAL A 73 10.33 -16.60 15.27
C VAL A 73 11.35 -15.48 15.43
N ASP A 74 10.99 -14.23 15.15
CA ASP A 74 11.90 -13.09 15.28
C ASP A 74 12.32 -12.82 16.74
N VAL A 75 11.42 -13.01 17.70
CA VAL A 75 11.74 -12.90 19.14
C VAL A 75 12.74 -13.99 19.55
N ASN A 76 12.47 -15.25 19.20
CA ASN A 76 13.36 -16.35 19.53
C ASN A 76 14.74 -16.19 18.88
N HIS A 77 14.80 -15.76 17.62
CA HIS A 77 16.06 -15.48 16.94
C HIS A 77 16.88 -14.41 17.67
N ARG A 78 16.24 -13.31 18.10
CA ARG A 78 16.94 -12.27 18.87
C ARG A 78 17.48 -12.79 20.20
N THR A 79 16.68 -13.58 20.93
CA THR A 79 17.08 -14.16 22.20
C THR A 79 18.21 -15.19 22.04
N GLU A 80 18.12 -16.09 21.06
CA GLU A 80 19.11 -17.14 20.82
C GLU A 80 20.49 -16.58 20.45
N PHE A 81 20.51 -15.49 19.68
CA PHE A 81 21.75 -14.87 19.20
C PHE A 81 22.19 -13.65 20.01
N ASN A 82 21.54 -13.35 21.14
CA ASN A 82 21.78 -12.15 21.96
C ASN A 82 21.87 -10.86 21.12
N LEU A 83 20.97 -10.71 20.14
CA LEU A 83 20.92 -9.53 19.29
C LEU A 83 20.29 -8.38 20.07
N GLU A 84 20.83 -7.18 19.89
CA GLU A 84 20.24 -5.95 20.43
C GLU A 84 18.82 -5.72 19.85
N ASP A 85 18.01 -4.92 20.55
CA ASP A 85 16.62 -4.60 20.15
C ASP A 85 16.51 -3.95 18.76
N GLU A 86 17.61 -3.49 18.17
CA GLU A 86 17.68 -2.92 16.83
C GLU A 86 17.70 -3.98 15.70
N ALA A 87 17.76 -5.27 16.03
CA ALA A 87 17.71 -6.33 15.02
C ALA A 87 16.38 -6.30 14.23
N PRO A 88 16.42 -6.38 12.88
CA PRO A 88 15.20 -6.35 12.08
C PRO A 88 14.25 -7.51 12.40
N ALA A 89 12.96 -7.20 12.55
CA ALA A 89 11.91 -8.21 12.69
C ALA A 89 11.50 -8.76 11.31
N TYR A 90 12.32 -9.65 10.76
CA TYR A 90 12.22 -10.13 9.37
C TYR A 90 10.87 -10.78 9.04
N PHE A 91 10.48 -11.83 9.78
CA PHE A 91 9.25 -12.58 9.50
C PHE A 91 7.99 -11.79 9.89
N THR A 92 8.10 -10.97 10.94
CA THR A 92 7.05 -10.03 11.37
C THR A 92 6.75 -9.05 10.25
N HIS A 93 7.77 -8.41 9.66
CA HIS A 93 7.55 -7.47 8.57
C HIS A 93 7.00 -8.15 7.32
N TYR A 94 7.46 -9.35 6.96
CA TYR A 94 6.96 -10.07 5.79
C TYR A 94 5.48 -10.45 5.92
N THR A 95 5.09 -11.00 7.07
CA THR A 95 3.69 -11.36 7.34
C THR A 95 2.79 -10.14 7.44
N LEU A 96 3.27 -9.05 8.04
CA LEU A 96 2.56 -7.76 8.07
C LEU A 96 2.38 -7.19 6.67
N PHE A 97 3.43 -7.20 5.83
CA PHE A 97 3.38 -6.75 4.44
C PHE A 97 2.27 -7.47 3.66
N LEU A 98 2.22 -8.80 3.73
CA LEU A 98 1.21 -9.58 3.03
C LEU A 98 -0.19 -9.40 3.63
N THR A 99 -0.32 -9.33 4.96
CA THR A 99 -1.63 -9.08 5.59
C THR A 99 -2.20 -7.74 5.14
N VAL A 100 -1.42 -6.66 5.18
CA VAL A 100 -1.91 -5.33 4.78
C VAL A 100 -2.29 -5.30 3.30
N ARG A 101 -1.56 -6.00 2.43
CA ARG A 101 -1.94 -6.15 1.02
C ARG A 101 -3.28 -6.87 0.84
N LEU A 102 -3.53 -7.91 1.62
CA LEU A 102 -4.82 -8.63 1.60
C LEU A 102 -5.96 -7.76 2.12
N MET A 103 -5.71 -6.94 3.16
CA MET A 103 -6.67 -5.95 3.66
C MET A 103 -6.99 -4.88 2.60
N ASP A 104 -5.98 -4.29 1.94
CA ASP A 104 -6.22 -3.32 0.86
C ASP A 104 -6.99 -3.95 -0.30
N LEU A 105 -6.63 -5.17 -0.70
CA LEU A 105 -7.33 -5.91 -1.75
C LEU A 105 -8.80 -6.15 -1.38
N TYR A 106 -9.11 -6.51 -0.13
CA TYR A 106 -10.48 -6.69 0.34
C TYR A 106 -11.32 -5.42 0.18
N VAL A 107 -10.77 -4.26 0.56
CA VAL A 107 -11.47 -2.97 0.40
C VAL A 107 -11.57 -2.57 -1.07
N ALA A 108 -10.50 -2.76 -1.85
CA ALA A 108 -10.48 -2.46 -3.27
C ALA A 108 -11.52 -3.29 -4.05
N LEU A 109 -11.65 -4.59 -3.76
CA LEU A 109 -12.67 -5.44 -4.36
C LEU A 109 -14.08 -4.97 -4.01
N ALA A 110 -14.31 -4.50 -2.78
CA ALA A 110 -15.60 -3.93 -2.41
C ALA A 110 -15.94 -2.65 -3.21
N VAL A 111 -14.93 -1.86 -3.63
CA VAL A 111 -15.13 -0.75 -4.57
C VAL A 111 -15.46 -1.26 -5.98
N GLU A 112 -14.68 -2.21 -6.51
CA GLU A 112 -14.90 -2.79 -7.85
C GLU A 112 -16.29 -3.44 -7.98
N LEU A 113 -16.73 -4.12 -6.92
CA LEU A 113 -18.04 -4.76 -6.80
C LEU A 113 -19.17 -3.78 -6.48
N LYS A 114 -18.88 -2.47 -6.45
CA LYS A 114 -19.84 -1.38 -6.21
C LYS A 114 -20.59 -1.53 -4.88
N LEU A 115 -19.94 -2.09 -3.87
CA LEU A 115 -20.51 -2.23 -2.53
C LEU A 115 -20.52 -0.90 -1.77
N PHE A 116 -19.71 0.08 -2.21
CA PHE A 116 -19.75 1.45 -1.70
C PHE A 116 -20.59 2.34 -2.62
N VAL A 117 -21.64 2.95 -2.08
CA VAL A 117 -22.64 3.70 -2.85
C VAL A 117 -22.57 5.19 -2.53
N GLY A 118 -22.25 5.99 -3.55
CA GLY A 118 -22.19 7.45 -3.47
C GLY A 118 -20.90 7.99 -2.84
N PHE A 119 -20.75 9.32 -2.90
CA PHE A 119 -19.52 10.02 -2.50
C PHE A 119 -19.13 9.80 -1.03
N HIS A 120 -20.10 9.84 -0.11
CA HIS A 120 -19.81 9.66 1.31
C HIS A 120 -19.28 8.26 1.64
N ASP A 121 -19.90 7.24 1.06
CA ASP A 121 -19.54 5.84 1.33
C ASP A 121 -18.20 5.48 0.67
N ILE A 122 -17.94 5.93 -0.57
CA ILE A 122 -16.64 5.71 -1.20
C ILE A 122 -15.51 6.45 -0.48
N SER A 123 -15.80 7.62 0.11
CA SER A 123 -14.81 8.37 0.89
C SER A 123 -14.33 7.56 2.09
N VAL A 124 -15.23 6.81 2.75
CA VAL A 124 -14.87 5.86 3.82
C VAL A 124 -13.89 4.79 3.30
N ALA A 125 -14.17 4.21 2.12
CA ALA A 125 -13.30 3.20 1.53
C ALA A 125 -11.89 3.74 1.28
N PHE A 126 -11.78 4.92 0.66
CA PHE A 126 -10.49 5.52 0.33
C PHE A 126 -9.76 6.07 1.54
N TRP A 127 -10.46 6.57 2.55
CA TRP A 127 -9.85 6.96 3.81
C TRP A 127 -9.18 5.77 4.49
N TYR A 128 -9.90 4.64 4.58
CA TYR A 128 -9.36 3.42 5.18
C TYR A 128 -8.21 2.85 4.34
N ARG A 129 -8.29 2.92 3.01
CA ARG A 129 -7.19 2.51 2.13
C ARG A 129 -5.96 3.42 2.25
N ASP A 130 -6.09 4.73 2.45
CA ASP A 130 -4.93 5.60 2.73
C ASP A 130 -4.20 5.14 4.00
N PHE A 131 -4.94 4.78 5.05
CA PHE A 131 -4.35 4.18 6.26
C PHE A 131 -3.60 2.88 5.94
N LEU A 132 -4.25 1.91 5.28
CA LEU A 132 -3.63 0.63 4.94
C LEU A 132 -2.38 0.80 4.07
N LEU A 133 -2.46 1.64 3.03
CA LEU A 133 -1.33 1.90 2.13
C LEU A 133 -0.21 2.69 2.83
N SER A 134 -0.53 3.55 3.81
CA SER A 134 0.46 4.18 4.68
C SER A 134 1.21 3.14 5.52
N SER A 135 0.47 2.23 6.17
CA SER A 135 1.04 1.12 6.94
C SER A 135 1.93 0.24 6.05
N LEU A 136 1.48 -0.05 4.83
CA LEU A 136 2.25 -0.84 3.86
C LEU A 136 3.56 -0.15 3.46
N LEU A 137 3.55 1.15 3.20
CA LEU A 137 4.77 1.92 2.90
C LEU A 137 5.75 1.93 4.08
N ASN A 138 5.25 2.02 5.31
CA ASN A 138 6.08 1.97 6.51
C ASN A 138 6.75 0.60 6.64
N THR A 139 5.99 -0.49 6.48
CA THR A 139 6.54 -1.86 6.50
C THR A 139 7.55 -2.08 5.39
N LEU A 140 7.25 -1.69 4.16
CA LEU A 140 8.19 -1.79 3.04
C LEU A 140 9.46 -0.96 3.26
N SER A 141 9.34 0.23 3.86
CA SER A 141 10.50 1.06 4.19
C SER A 141 11.39 0.38 5.24
N ALA A 142 10.80 -0.29 6.24
CA ALA A 142 11.55 -1.07 7.22
C ALA A 142 12.25 -2.27 6.57
N MET A 143 11.56 -3.02 5.70
CA MET A 143 12.14 -4.14 4.94
C MET A 143 13.29 -3.69 4.03
N ARG A 144 13.14 -2.56 3.33
CA ARG A 144 14.21 -1.98 2.49
C ARG A 144 15.44 -1.59 3.30
N LYS A 145 15.26 -1.02 4.49
CA LYS A 145 16.38 -0.70 5.41
C LYS A 145 17.09 -1.98 5.84
N ALA A 146 16.35 -3.03 6.19
CA ALA A 146 16.92 -4.33 6.56
C ALA A 146 17.70 -4.96 5.39
N LYS A 147 17.13 -4.96 4.18
CA LYS A 147 17.79 -5.40 2.93
C LYS A 147 19.10 -4.63 2.67
N ALA A 148 19.07 -3.30 2.81
CA ALA A 148 20.26 -2.47 2.61
C ALA A 148 21.35 -2.77 3.65
N ALA A 149 20.98 -2.95 4.92
CA ALA A 149 21.91 -3.32 5.99
C ALA A 149 22.53 -4.71 5.75
N ALA A 150 21.75 -5.69 5.29
CA ALA A 150 22.24 -7.02 4.93
C ALA A 150 23.27 -6.95 3.78
N LYS A 151 22.95 -6.23 2.69
CA LYS A 151 23.88 -6.03 1.56
C LYS A 151 25.20 -5.37 1.98
N LEU A 152 25.17 -4.45 2.94
CA LEU A 152 26.39 -3.81 3.47
C LEU A 152 27.26 -4.81 4.25
N ARG A 153 26.65 -5.63 5.13
CA ARG A 153 27.36 -6.66 5.90
C ARG A 153 28.02 -7.72 5.00
N GLU A 154 27.33 -8.13 3.93
CA GLU A 154 27.91 -9.05 2.92
C GLU A 154 29.12 -8.44 2.21
N GLN A 155 29.09 -7.13 1.92
CA GLN A 155 30.23 -6.45 1.30
C GLN A 155 31.42 -6.33 2.26
N GLU A 156 31.18 -6.06 3.54
CA GLU A 156 32.23 -5.98 4.56
C GLU A 156 32.90 -7.33 4.83
N THR A 157 32.14 -8.42 4.80
CA THR A 157 32.66 -9.79 4.99
C THR A 157 33.38 -10.32 3.74
N ALA A 158 33.01 -9.86 2.54
CA ALA A 158 33.66 -10.23 1.28
C ALA A 158 35.00 -9.52 1.03
N VAL A 159 35.36 -8.46 1.77
CA VAL A 159 36.70 -7.86 1.70
C VAL A 159 37.67 -8.72 2.52
N PRO A 160 38.71 -9.34 1.90
CA PRO A 160 39.62 -10.20 2.64
C PRO A 160 40.37 -9.40 3.71
N LYS A 161 40.21 -9.77 4.98
CA LYS A 161 41.09 -9.32 6.06
C LYS A 161 42.48 -9.94 5.88
N GLY A 162 43.32 -9.31 5.06
CA GLY A 162 44.76 -9.58 5.06
C GLY A 162 45.53 -9.25 3.78
N ARG A 163 46.19 -8.09 3.75
CA ARG A 163 47.66 -7.97 3.62
C ARG A 163 48.10 -6.49 3.49
N GLY A 164 48.84 -6.02 4.50
CA GLY A 164 50.02 -5.16 4.31
C GLY A 164 49.80 -3.67 3.97
N LYS A 165 50.28 -2.81 4.87
CA LYS A 165 50.65 -1.41 4.65
C LYS A 165 51.16 -1.13 3.21
N LYS A 166 50.46 -0.26 2.47
CA LYS A 166 51.09 0.78 1.64
C LYS A 166 50.21 2.02 1.61
N LYS A 167 50.71 3.08 2.26
CA LYS A 167 50.24 4.47 2.12
C LYS A 167 50.27 4.83 0.63
N GLY A 168 49.12 5.19 0.08
CA GLY A 168 48.98 5.69 -1.29
C GLY A 168 47.59 6.26 -1.49
N SER A 169 47.51 7.60 -1.42
CA SER A 169 46.35 8.41 -1.73
C SER A 169 45.69 7.98 -3.05
N ARG A 170 44.38 7.70 -3.01
CA ARG A 170 43.41 7.95 -4.09
C ARG A 170 42.02 7.91 -3.48
N ASN A 171 41.32 9.05 -3.51
CA ASN A 171 39.86 9.11 -3.33
C ASN A 171 39.22 8.21 -4.40
N GLY A 172 39.01 6.93 -4.05
CA GLY A 172 38.31 5.97 -4.87
C GLY A 172 36.82 6.28 -4.80
N HIS A 173 36.32 6.99 -5.81
CA HIS A 173 34.90 6.99 -6.11
C HIS A 173 34.56 5.54 -6.51
N HIS A 174 34.11 4.72 -5.55
CA HIS A 174 33.61 3.39 -5.88
C HIS A 174 32.45 3.59 -6.88
N PRO A 175 32.50 2.98 -8.08
CA PRO A 175 31.40 3.11 -9.03
C PRO A 175 30.14 2.57 -8.35
N LYS A 176 29.09 3.42 -8.25
CA LYS A 176 27.77 2.96 -7.82
C LYS A 176 27.37 1.83 -8.76
N LYS A 177 27.30 0.59 -8.24
CA LYS A 177 26.76 -0.54 -9.00
C LYS A 177 25.38 -0.13 -9.50
N LEU A 178 25.12 -0.35 -10.79
CA LEU A 178 23.80 -0.16 -11.37
C LEU A 178 22.79 -1.03 -10.59
N PRO A 179 21.56 -0.53 -10.36
CA PRO A 179 20.50 -1.33 -9.73
C PRO A 179 20.27 -2.63 -10.50
N SER A 180 20.05 -3.74 -9.79
CA SER A 180 19.61 -4.98 -10.45
C SER A 180 18.17 -4.83 -10.95
N GLU A 181 17.76 -5.68 -11.90
CA GLU A 181 16.38 -5.73 -12.37
C GLU A 181 15.40 -5.96 -11.21
N GLU A 182 15.75 -6.83 -10.26
CA GLU A 182 14.99 -7.07 -9.04
C GLU A 182 14.85 -5.81 -8.16
N ASP A 183 15.92 -5.02 -8.01
CA ASP A 183 15.84 -3.76 -7.26
C ASP A 183 14.92 -2.75 -7.96
N ILE A 184 14.87 -2.75 -9.30
CA ILE A 184 13.92 -1.93 -10.08
C ILE A 184 12.48 -2.42 -9.89
N LEU A 185 12.23 -3.73 -9.91
CA LEU A 185 10.90 -4.32 -9.66
C LEU A 185 10.39 -3.97 -8.25
N ASP A 186 11.27 -4.02 -7.24
CA ASP A 186 10.96 -3.60 -5.87
C ASP A 186 10.57 -2.12 -5.82
N ASP A 187 11.28 -1.26 -6.56
CA ASP A 187 11.00 0.18 -6.68
C ASP A 187 9.68 0.48 -7.39
N ILE A 188 9.36 -0.25 -8.45
CA ILE A 188 8.05 -0.21 -9.10
C ILE A 188 6.94 -0.55 -8.09
N GLY A 189 7.12 -1.64 -7.33
CA GLY A 189 6.16 -2.07 -6.31
C GLY A 189 5.92 -1.01 -5.23
N PHE A 190 6.99 -0.42 -4.70
CA PHE A 190 6.91 0.65 -3.69
C PHE A 190 6.24 1.91 -4.23
N MET A 191 6.61 2.34 -5.44
CA MET A 191 6.06 3.53 -6.06
C MET A 191 4.58 3.36 -6.41
N LEU A 192 4.14 2.15 -6.79
CA LEU A 192 2.74 1.83 -7.02
C LEU A 192 1.90 1.98 -5.74
N VAL A 193 2.41 1.55 -4.59
CA VAL A 193 1.74 1.76 -3.29
C VAL A 193 1.62 3.25 -2.98
N GLY A 194 2.71 4.01 -3.18
CA GLY A 194 2.71 5.46 -3.04
C GLY A 194 1.68 6.16 -3.93
N LEU A 195 1.60 5.76 -5.20
CA LEU A 195 0.62 6.26 -6.16
C LEU A 195 -0.82 6.02 -5.69
N LYS A 196 -1.16 4.78 -5.35
CA LYS A 196 -2.51 4.42 -4.87
C LYS A 196 -2.89 5.19 -3.61
N ARG A 197 -1.93 5.39 -2.71
CA ARG A 197 -2.13 6.18 -1.48
C ARG A 197 -2.44 7.64 -1.79
N SER A 198 -1.64 8.28 -2.65
CA SER A 198 -1.88 9.67 -3.07
C SER A 198 -3.24 9.82 -3.77
N LEU A 199 -3.65 8.84 -4.57
CA LEU A 199 -4.99 8.81 -5.17
C LEU A 199 -6.09 8.70 -4.11
N CYS A 200 -5.99 7.78 -3.15
CA CYS A 200 -6.96 7.64 -2.07
C CYS A 200 -7.12 8.96 -1.30
N ARG A 201 -6.01 9.57 -0.90
CA ARG A 201 -5.99 10.85 -0.17
C ARG A 201 -6.58 12.00 -0.98
N GLY A 202 -6.21 12.09 -2.26
CA GLY A 202 -6.76 13.07 -3.18
C GLY A 202 -8.27 12.91 -3.33
N SER A 203 -8.76 11.68 -3.49
CA SER A 203 -10.19 11.40 -3.62
C SER A 203 -11.00 11.74 -2.36
N VAL A 204 -10.49 11.44 -1.15
CA VAL A 204 -11.15 11.82 0.12
C VAL A 204 -11.28 13.34 0.22
N ARG A 205 -10.19 14.07 -0.05
CA ARG A 205 -10.18 15.54 0.00
C ARG A 205 -11.06 16.15 -1.09
N PHE A 206 -11.10 15.55 -2.28
CA PHE A 206 -11.97 16.01 -3.35
C PHE A 206 -13.46 15.83 -2.98
N VAL A 207 -13.84 14.69 -2.38
CA VAL A 207 -15.20 14.51 -1.84
C VAL A 207 -15.52 15.58 -0.80
N ALA A 208 -14.58 15.89 0.10
CA ALA A 208 -14.75 16.94 1.11
C ALA A 208 -14.94 18.32 0.45
N ALA A 209 -14.14 18.66 -0.56
CA ALA A 209 -14.25 19.92 -1.30
C ALA A 209 -15.61 20.04 -2.02
N LEU A 210 -16.09 18.97 -2.66
CA LEU A 210 -17.41 18.91 -3.27
C LEU A 210 -18.53 19.08 -2.23
N THR A 211 -18.34 18.52 -1.03
CA THR A 211 -19.29 18.65 0.09
C THR A 211 -19.33 20.09 0.62
N GLN A 212 -18.17 20.74 0.79
CA GLN A 212 -18.09 22.16 1.17
C GLN A 212 -18.78 23.05 0.12
N ALA A 213 -18.57 22.76 -1.17
CA ALA A 213 -19.20 23.44 -2.29
C ALA A 213 -20.69 23.12 -2.48
N LYS A 214 -21.29 22.29 -1.61
CA LYS A 214 -22.69 21.85 -1.64
C LYS A 214 -23.10 21.07 -2.90
N MET A 215 -22.15 20.44 -3.59
CA MET A 215 -22.40 19.61 -4.78
C MET A 215 -22.74 18.16 -4.47
N VAL A 216 -22.52 17.74 -3.22
CA VAL A 216 -22.80 16.41 -2.72
C VAL A 216 -23.75 16.52 -1.52
N SER A 217 -24.84 15.78 -1.56
CA SER A 217 -25.79 15.70 -0.44
C SER A 217 -25.32 14.72 0.62
N VAL A 218 -25.52 15.11 1.88
CA VAL A 218 -25.32 14.22 3.01
C VAL A 218 -26.41 13.15 2.98
N PRO A 219 -26.06 11.84 3.00
CA PRO A 219 -27.06 10.79 2.99
C PRO A 219 -27.88 10.80 4.28
N SER A 220 -29.19 10.62 4.14
CA SER A 220 -30.10 10.31 5.24
C SER A 220 -30.24 8.80 5.37
N PHE A 221 -30.25 8.28 6.60
CA PHE A 221 -30.41 6.86 6.88
C PHE A 221 -31.65 6.64 7.74
N GLU A 222 -32.65 5.94 7.20
CA GLU A 222 -33.91 5.65 7.89
C GLU A 222 -33.80 4.44 8.82
N PHE A 223 -33.20 3.34 8.34
CA PHE A 223 -33.12 2.06 9.05
C PHE A 223 -31.73 1.70 9.56
N THR A 224 -30.75 2.58 9.38
CA THR A 224 -29.36 2.33 9.76
C THR A 224 -28.66 3.62 10.14
N SER A 225 -27.37 3.55 10.45
CA SER A 225 -26.52 4.70 10.64
C SER A 225 -25.23 4.53 9.86
N HIS A 226 -24.52 5.63 9.64
CA HIS A 226 -23.21 5.57 9.03
C HIS A 226 -22.22 4.72 9.85
N SER A 227 -22.30 4.80 11.18
CA SER A 227 -21.46 4.00 12.09
C SER A 227 -21.71 2.49 11.98
N GLN A 228 -22.97 2.06 11.86
CA GLN A 228 -23.30 0.63 11.69
C GLN A 228 -22.83 0.11 10.33
N ARG A 229 -22.96 0.91 9.27
CA ARG A 229 -22.41 0.56 7.95
C ARG A 229 -20.89 0.44 7.99
N PHE A 230 -20.20 1.38 8.64
CA PHE A 230 -18.75 1.32 8.82
C PHE A 230 -18.35 0.00 9.52
N LEU A 231 -18.97 -0.31 10.66
CA LEU A 231 -18.69 -1.52 11.41
C LEU A 231 -18.88 -2.79 10.57
N LYS A 232 -19.97 -2.87 9.80
CA LYS A 232 -20.22 -4.03 8.93
C LYS A 232 -19.23 -4.14 7.77
N ARG A 233 -18.80 -3.02 7.19
CA ARG A 233 -17.84 -3.01 6.06
C ARG A 233 -16.45 -3.48 6.46
N PHE A 234 -16.00 -3.13 7.65
CA PHE A 234 -14.66 -3.43 8.15
C PHE A 234 -14.61 -4.53 9.21
N GLY A 235 -15.75 -5.19 9.49
CA GLY A 235 -15.85 -6.26 10.50
C GLY A 235 -14.87 -7.42 10.28
N ALA A 236 -14.54 -7.73 9.02
CA ALA A 236 -13.55 -8.73 8.65
C ALA A 236 -12.14 -8.47 9.25
N PHE A 237 -11.86 -7.23 9.67
CA PHE A 237 -10.56 -6.87 10.25
C PHE A 237 -10.52 -7.02 11.78
N GLY A 238 -11.63 -7.33 12.44
CA GLY A 238 -11.75 -7.23 13.90
C GLY A 238 -10.73 -8.06 14.71
N ASN A 239 -10.22 -9.17 14.15
CA ASN A 239 -9.24 -10.04 14.81
C ASN A 239 -7.79 -9.73 14.43
N ILE A 240 -7.54 -8.80 13.50
CA ILE A 240 -6.20 -8.46 13.05
C ILE A 240 -5.56 -7.50 14.06
N ALA A 241 -4.46 -7.90 14.68
CA ALA A 241 -3.78 -7.06 15.68
C ALA A 241 -2.96 -5.93 15.03
N GLN A 242 -2.30 -6.20 13.91
CA GLN A 242 -1.46 -5.25 13.20
C GLN A 242 -1.73 -5.26 11.69
N PRO A 243 -2.00 -4.08 11.08
CA PRO A 243 -2.26 -2.81 11.74
C PRO A 243 -3.60 -2.87 12.51
N PRO A 244 -3.75 -2.11 13.62
CA PRO A 244 -4.98 -2.15 14.40
C PRO A 244 -6.17 -1.65 13.56
N PRO A 245 -7.36 -2.28 13.68
CA PRO A 245 -8.54 -1.84 12.96
C PRO A 245 -8.95 -0.44 13.40
N LEU A 246 -9.27 0.43 12.45
CA LEU A 246 -9.73 1.77 12.76
C LEU A 246 -11.22 1.76 13.12
N THR A 247 -11.59 2.65 14.03
CA THR A 247 -12.96 2.84 14.49
C THR A 247 -13.70 3.88 13.65
N TYR A 248 -15.01 3.95 13.81
CA TYR A 248 -15.79 5.02 13.20
C TYR A 248 -15.43 6.41 13.76
N ALA A 249 -15.00 6.50 15.03
CA ALA A 249 -14.54 7.75 15.62
C ALA A 249 -13.24 8.23 14.95
N ASP A 250 -12.30 7.31 14.68
CA ASP A 250 -11.08 7.62 13.92
C ASP A 250 -11.41 8.16 12.54
N PHE A 251 -12.40 7.57 11.86
CA PHE A 251 -12.88 8.06 10.57
C PHE A 251 -13.45 9.49 10.69
N GLN A 252 -14.33 9.74 11.66
CA GLN A 252 -14.91 11.08 11.84
C GLN A 252 -13.83 12.12 12.10
N GLN A 253 -12.87 11.84 12.98
CA GLN A 253 -11.78 12.77 13.27
C GLN A 253 -10.83 12.94 12.09
N GLY A 254 -10.46 11.85 11.42
CA GLY A 254 -9.49 11.83 10.33
C GLY A 254 -10.04 12.27 8.97
N SER A 255 -11.34 12.51 8.86
CA SER A 255 -11.99 12.98 7.62
C SER A 255 -12.82 14.27 7.82
N ASP A 256 -12.70 14.92 8.99
CA ASP A 256 -13.34 16.20 9.22
C ASP A 256 -12.53 17.34 8.59
N PHE A 257 -13.07 17.92 7.52
CA PHE A 257 -12.52 19.09 6.85
C PHE A 257 -13.37 20.34 7.08
N SER A 258 -14.31 20.33 8.03
CA SER A 258 -15.23 21.47 8.27
C SER A 258 -14.50 22.76 8.63
N ASN A 259 -13.36 22.65 9.32
CA ASN A 259 -12.54 23.78 9.75
C ASN A 259 -11.42 24.15 8.74
N VAL A 260 -11.34 23.47 7.60
CA VAL A 260 -10.32 23.74 6.57
C VAL A 260 -10.89 24.71 5.55
N VAL A 261 -10.18 25.81 5.31
CA VAL A 261 -10.54 26.82 4.30
C VAL A 261 -10.62 26.15 2.92
N GLN A 262 -11.69 26.45 2.18
CA GLN A 262 -12.00 25.78 0.91
C GLN A 262 -10.84 25.91 -0.11
N ALA A 263 -10.20 27.07 -0.20
CA ALA A 263 -9.04 27.29 -1.08
C ALA A 263 -7.86 26.37 -0.72
N ASP A 264 -7.55 26.21 0.56
CA ASP A 264 -6.46 25.35 1.05
C ASP A 264 -6.79 23.88 0.79
N LEU A 265 -8.04 23.47 1.01
CA LEU A 265 -8.49 22.12 0.73
C LEU A 265 -8.36 21.78 -0.77
N LEU A 266 -8.74 22.70 -1.66
CA LEU A 266 -8.59 22.55 -3.10
C LEU A 266 -7.11 22.46 -3.50
N ALA A 267 -6.25 23.33 -2.96
CA ALA A 267 -4.81 23.30 -3.21
C ALA A 267 -4.19 21.96 -2.78
N ALA A 268 -4.46 21.52 -1.54
CA ALA A 268 -3.97 20.25 -1.00
C ALA A 268 -4.51 19.02 -1.76
N THR A 269 -5.71 19.12 -2.32
CA THR A 269 -6.27 18.09 -3.22
C THR A 269 -5.48 18.04 -4.54
N GLY A 270 -5.18 19.20 -5.12
CA GLY A 270 -4.41 19.31 -6.35
C GLY A 270 -2.99 18.78 -6.20
N GLU A 271 -2.35 19.03 -5.06
CA GLU A 271 -1.03 18.48 -4.74
C GLU A 271 -1.03 16.94 -4.71
N CYS A 272 -2.09 16.31 -4.21
CA CYS A 272 -2.22 14.84 -4.21
C CYS A 272 -2.23 14.29 -5.63
N PHE A 273 -3.03 14.86 -6.53
CA PHE A 273 -3.11 14.41 -7.92
C PHE A 273 -1.85 14.75 -8.72
N LYS A 274 -1.20 15.87 -8.43
CA LYS A 274 0.11 16.21 -9.00
C LYS A 274 1.19 15.21 -8.57
N SER A 275 1.27 14.91 -7.27
CA SER A 275 2.19 13.90 -6.73
C SER A 275 1.93 12.51 -7.34
N ALA A 276 0.66 12.11 -7.43
CA ALA A 276 0.25 10.88 -8.11
C ALA A 276 0.72 10.86 -9.58
N LYS A 277 0.53 11.96 -10.33
CA LYS A 277 0.96 12.05 -11.73
C LYS A 277 2.48 11.93 -11.89
N THR A 278 3.27 12.54 -11.00
CA THR A 278 4.74 12.39 -11.01
C THR A 278 5.16 10.94 -10.80
N MET A 279 4.48 10.19 -9.92
CA MET A 279 4.73 8.76 -9.73
C MET A 279 4.33 7.94 -10.96
N VAL A 280 3.21 8.25 -11.62
CA VAL A 280 2.81 7.61 -12.89
C VAL A 280 3.87 7.78 -13.97
N ASP A 281 4.44 8.98 -14.10
CA ASP A 281 5.46 9.27 -15.11
C ASP A 281 6.76 8.51 -14.82
N SER A 282 7.12 8.40 -13.55
CA SER A 282 8.28 7.63 -13.10
C SER A 282 8.07 6.12 -13.30
N LEU A 283 6.90 5.59 -12.96
CA LEU A 283 6.52 4.20 -13.23
C LEU A 283 6.57 3.86 -14.72
N SER A 284 6.05 4.76 -15.57
CA SER A 284 6.09 4.59 -17.04
C SER A 284 7.51 4.53 -17.58
N ALA A 285 8.46 5.24 -16.97
CA ALA A 285 9.87 5.19 -17.35
C ALA A 285 10.52 3.88 -16.88
N GLN A 286 10.29 3.46 -15.64
CA GLN A 286 10.90 2.25 -15.07
C GLN A 286 10.38 0.96 -15.69
N LEU A 287 9.10 0.89 -16.07
CA LEU A 287 8.52 -0.28 -16.74
C LEU A 287 9.20 -0.63 -18.08
N LYS A 288 9.92 0.33 -18.69
CA LYS A 288 10.70 0.08 -19.92
C LYS A 288 12.01 -0.65 -19.67
N LEU A 289 12.43 -0.77 -18.41
CA LEU A 289 13.74 -1.30 -18.00
C LEU A 289 13.67 -2.74 -17.47
N VAL A 290 12.47 -3.31 -17.34
CA VAL A 290 12.23 -4.64 -16.74
C VAL A 290 11.39 -5.50 -17.66
N ASP A 291 11.45 -6.82 -17.47
CA ASP A 291 10.47 -7.72 -18.07
C ASP A 291 9.08 -7.45 -17.48
N LYS A 292 8.17 -7.02 -18.35
CA LYS A 292 6.79 -6.64 -18.05
C LYS A 292 5.97 -7.80 -17.46
N SER A 293 6.38 -9.04 -17.70
CA SER A 293 5.72 -10.25 -17.19
C SER A 293 5.82 -10.37 -15.66
N PHE A 294 6.84 -9.74 -15.07
CA PHE A 294 7.10 -9.79 -13.62
C PHE A 294 6.74 -8.48 -12.91
N ALA A 295 6.39 -7.43 -13.65
CA ALA A 295 6.03 -6.14 -13.08
C ALA A 295 4.71 -6.22 -12.28
N ALA A 296 4.67 -5.55 -11.12
CA ALA A 296 3.49 -5.51 -10.26
C ALA A 296 2.31 -4.69 -10.84
N VAL A 297 2.50 -4.05 -12.00
CA VAL A 297 1.52 -3.20 -12.67
C VAL A 297 1.75 -3.23 -14.19
N SER A 298 0.67 -3.23 -14.96
CA SER A 298 0.74 -3.19 -16.43
C SER A 298 0.88 -1.75 -16.95
N GLU A 299 1.38 -1.58 -18.18
CA GLU A 299 1.40 -0.26 -18.84
C GLU A 299 0.00 0.32 -19.01
N ASP A 300 -1.00 -0.54 -19.21
CA ASP A 300 -2.41 -0.15 -19.35
C ASP A 300 -2.95 0.43 -18.05
N ASP A 301 -2.65 -0.22 -16.93
CA ASP A 301 -2.99 0.28 -15.59
C ASP A 301 -2.32 1.64 -15.32
N VAL A 302 -1.04 1.79 -15.67
CA VAL A 302 -0.34 3.07 -15.50
C VAL A 302 -0.98 4.17 -16.35
N ARG A 303 -1.36 3.89 -17.61
CA ARG A 303 -2.11 4.85 -18.44
C ARG A 303 -3.47 5.19 -17.84
N ASN A 304 -4.16 4.22 -17.26
CA ASN A 304 -5.44 4.42 -16.59
C ASN A 304 -5.30 5.29 -15.33
N TYR A 305 -4.28 5.07 -14.50
CA TYR A 305 -3.95 5.97 -13.39
C TYR A 305 -3.62 7.38 -13.87
N ALA A 306 -2.91 7.53 -15.00
CA ALA A 306 -2.65 8.83 -15.59
C ALA A 306 -3.94 9.59 -15.93
N LYS A 307 -4.92 8.90 -16.55
CA LYS A 307 -6.24 9.47 -16.87
C LYS A 307 -6.97 9.94 -15.61
N ILE A 308 -6.93 9.18 -14.53
CA ILE A 308 -7.55 9.55 -13.25
C ILE A 308 -6.90 10.81 -12.66
N CYS A 309 -5.56 10.87 -12.63
CA CYS A 309 -4.83 12.03 -12.12
C CYS A 309 -5.18 13.30 -12.90
N VAL A 310 -5.10 13.22 -14.24
CA VAL A 310 -5.39 14.35 -15.12
C VAL A 310 -6.86 14.74 -15.06
N GLY A 311 -7.78 13.78 -15.16
CA GLY A 311 -9.21 14.00 -15.11
C GLY A 311 -9.62 14.71 -13.83
N ASN A 312 -9.24 14.16 -12.67
CA ASN A 312 -9.56 14.79 -11.40
C ASN A 312 -8.90 16.16 -11.24
N SER A 313 -7.68 16.38 -11.74
CA SER A 313 -7.05 17.71 -11.70
C SER A 313 -7.83 18.73 -12.53
N VAL A 314 -8.34 18.35 -13.70
CA VAL A 314 -9.18 19.22 -14.55
C VAL A 314 -10.49 19.58 -13.86
N PHE A 315 -11.19 18.60 -13.29
CA PHE A 315 -12.45 18.87 -12.60
C PHE A 315 -12.26 19.64 -11.29
N LEU A 316 -11.14 19.45 -10.61
CA LEU A 316 -10.78 20.25 -9.44
C LEU A 316 -10.54 21.73 -9.82
N MET A 317 -9.87 21.99 -10.94
CA MET A 317 -9.72 23.37 -11.44
C MET A 317 -11.06 24.00 -11.78
N LYS A 318 -11.98 23.26 -12.43
CA LYS A 318 -13.34 23.74 -12.70
C LYS A 318 -14.09 24.07 -11.41
N LEU A 319 -14.00 23.20 -10.40
CA LEU A 319 -14.60 23.45 -9.09
C LEU A 319 -14.02 24.73 -8.47
N SER A 320 -12.70 24.89 -8.47
CA SER A 320 -12.00 26.06 -7.95
C SER A 320 -12.48 27.36 -8.60
N GLN A 321 -12.66 27.36 -9.92
CA GLN A 321 -13.21 28.51 -10.65
C GLN A 321 -14.64 28.84 -10.26
N GLN A 322 -15.49 27.83 -10.02
CA GLN A 322 -16.88 28.03 -9.62
C GLN A 322 -17.02 28.56 -8.18
N VAL A 323 -16.20 28.08 -7.25
CA VAL A 323 -16.30 28.47 -5.83
C VAL A 323 -15.57 29.78 -5.50
N SER A 324 -14.79 30.34 -6.43
CA SER A 324 -14.08 31.62 -6.25
C SER A 324 -15.02 32.84 -6.02
N GLY A 325 -16.34 32.67 -6.18
CA GLY A 325 -17.38 33.62 -5.78
C GLY A 325 -17.96 33.32 -4.38
N ASP A 326 -19.25 32.95 -4.32
CA ASP A 326 -20.00 32.74 -3.07
C ASP A 326 -19.64 31.44 -2.30
N GLY A 327 -18.52 30.79 -2.60
CA GLY A 327 -18.11 29.50 -2.01
C GLY A 327 -18.98 28.30 -2.43
N LYS A 328 -19.98 28.53 -3.30
CA LYS A 328 -20.90 27.51 -3.83
C LYS A 328 -20.61 27.25 -5.30
N ALA A 329 -20.75 26.00 -5.71
CA ALA A 329 -20.70 25.60 -7.11
C ALA A 329 -22.11 25.21 -7.60
N SER A 330 -22.38 25.47 -8.87
CA SER A 330 -23.59 25.00 -9.55
C SER A 330 -23.31 23.69 -10.30
N GLY A 331 -24.36 22.88 -10.46
CA GLY A 331 -24.28 21.61 -11.19
C GLY A 331 -24.29 20.38 -10.29
N LYS A 332 -24.16 19.20 -10.91
CA LYS A 332 -24.19 17.92 -10.21
C LYS A 332 -22.85 17.20 -10.36
N ALA A 333 -22.24 16.84 -9.22
CA ALA A 333 -21.08 15.98 -9.21
C ALA A 333 -21.48 14.52 -9.38
N THR A 334 -20.74 13.77 -10.18
CA THR A 334 -20.89 12.32 -10.38
C THR A 334 -19.52 11.64 -10.37
N MET A 335 -19.50 10.34 -10.10
CA MET A 335 -18.28 9.53 -10.08
C MET A 335 -18.29 8.56 -11.25
N GLU A 336 -17.19 8.48 -11.97
CA GLU A 336 -17.02 7.56 -13.09
C GLU A 336 -15.80 6.66 -12.88
N PHE A 337 -16.00 5.37 -13.13
CA PHE A 337 -14.99 4.32 -12.94
C PHE A 337 -14.53 3.72 -14.29
N ASP A 338 -14.74 4.44 -15.39
CA ASP A 338 -14.49 3.93 -16.75
C ASP A 338 -13.00 3.68 -17.02
N ALA A 339 -12.13 4.56 -16.50
CA ALA A 339 -10.69 4.40 -16.63
C ALA A 339 -10.15 3.29 -15.71
N ASN A 340 -10.73 3.12 -14.52
CA ASN A 340 -10.26 2.16 -13.52
C ASN A 340 -11.39 1.79 -12.56
N GLN A 341 -11.51 0.50 -12.26
CA GLN A 341 -12.60 0.00 -11.40
C GLN A 341 -12.38 0.27 -9.90
N GLN A 342 -11.16 0.62 -9.47
CA GLN A 342 -10.83 0.91 -8.08
C GLN A 342 -10.79 2.40 -7.74
N PHE A 343 -10.68 3.28 -8.75
CA PHE A 343 -10.51 4.72 -8.56
C PHE A 343 -11.37 5.50 -9.54
N PHE A 344 -12.13 6.49 -9.04
CA PHE A 344 -13.02 7.28 -9.87
C PHE A 344 -12.36 8.55 -10.41
N THR A 345 -12.91 9.04 -11.51
CA THR A 345 -12.83 10.44 -11.92
C THR A 345 -14.12 11.14 -11.54
N VAL A 346 -14.04 12.34 -10.95
CA VAL A 346 -15.21 13.20 -10.73
C VAL A 346 -15.63 13.81 -12.05
N LYS A 347 -16.92 13.86 -12.35
CA LYS A 347 -17.47 14.76 -13.37
C LYS A 347 -18.40 15.78 -12.74
N ILE A 348 -18.24 17.04 -13.14
CA ILE A 348 -19.12 18.15 -12.79
C ILE A 348 -19.88 18.55 -14.07
N ASN A 349 -21.20 18.38 -14.03
CA ASN A 349 -22.12 18.73 -15.12
C ASN A 349 -22.90 20.00 -14.82
#